data_AF-A0A9D9SX48-F1
#
_entry.id   AF-A0A9D9SX48-F1
#
_cell.length_a   1.000
_cell.length_b   1.000
_cell.length_c   1.000
_cell.angle_alpha   90.00
_cell.angle_beta   90.00
_cell.angle_gamma   90.00
#
_symmetry.space_group_name_H-M   'P 1'
#
loop_
_entity.id
_entity.type
_entity.pdbx_description
1 polymer ?
#
loop_
_entity_poly.entity_id
_entity_poly.type
_entity_poly.pdbx_seq_one_letter_code
_entity_poly.pdbx_strand_id
1 'polypeptide(L)'
;MIALTPGEPAGIGPDLLLTLARRGFACPLIAVADPALLAGRAALLGFELTILPPEPLPAPAGSLRVLPVSLRAPARPGVLDVANAAYVLETLDTALAACLDRRVDALVTGPVHKGIINDAGIAFSGHTEYLAAATGTVRVVMMLATPGLRVALATTHLPLREVPDRVRGPLLTETIEILHRELVNRFAIPDPHILVAGLNPHAGEGGHMGREEIDHIIPCLERLRARGMKLSGPLPADTLFTPHCLEGADAVLAMYHDQGLPVLKHMGFGQAVNITLGLPIVRTSVDHGTAIDLAGRGLADSGSMQCAIDTAIGMARAGTRGAA
;
A
#
# COMPACT_ATOMS: atom_id res chain seq x y z
N MET A 1 -7.53 15.62 4.08
CA MET A 1 -6.97 15.20 5.39
C MET A 1 -6.56 13.74 5.30
N ILE A 2 -5.43 13.36 5.90
CA ILE A 2 -4.94 11.99 5.90
C ILE A 2 -4.83 11.48 7.34
N ALA A 3 -5.32 10.26 7.60
CA ALA A 3 -4.99 9.53 8.81
C ALA A 3 -3.72 8.70 8.59
N LEU A 4 -2.78 8.74 9.53
CA LEU A 4 -1.57 7.92 9.50
C LEU A 4 -1.48 7.06 10.76
N THR A 5 -1.42 5.74 10.60
CA THR A 5 -1.14 4.80 11.69
C THR A 5 0.36 4.47 11.70
N PRO A 6 1.14 4.80 12.74
CA PRO A 6 2.57 4.48 12.77
C PRO A 6 2.86 2.98 12.70
N GLY A 7 1.93 2.14 13.18
CA GLY A 7 2.05 0.69 13.18
C GLY A 7 2.69 0.17 14.47
N GLU A 8 3.62 -0.78 14.33
CA GLU A 8 4.26 -1.47 15.46
C GLU A 8 5.00 -0.47 16.38
N PRO A 9 4.59 -0.31 17.65
CA PRO A 9 5.18 0.68 18.55
C PRO A 9 6.66 0.42 18.88
N ALA A 10 7.11 -0.83 18.83
CA ALA A 10 8.52 -1.18 19.02
C ALA A 10 9.39 -0.95 17.76
N GLY A 11 8.78 -0.72 16.61
CA GLY A 11 9.46 -0.55 15.32
C GLY A 11 9.78 0.90 14.96
N ILE A 12 10.20 1.11 13.71
CA ILE A 12 10.59 2.42 13.17
C ILE A 12 9.41 3.32 12.78
N GLY A 13 8.19 2.79 12.71
CA GLY A 13 7.01 3.54 12.27
C GLY A 13 6.83 4.89 12.99
N PRO A 14 6.92 4.93 14.33
CA PRO A 14 6.98 6.18 15.10
C PRO A 14 8.13 7.12 14.69
N ASP A 15 9.36 6.62 14.52
CA ASP A 15 10.53 7.42 14.10
C ASP A 15 10.30 8.12 12.77
N LEU A 16 9.76 7.38 11.80
CA LEU A 16 9.50 7.87 10.44
C LEU A 16 8.49 9.00 10.47
N LEU A 17 7.36 8.81 11.18
CA LEU A 17 6.33 9.82 11.33
C LEU A 17 6.89 11.09 11.98
N LEU A 18 7.64 10.95 13.07
CA LEU A 18 8.20 12.10 13.80
C LEU A 18 9.23 12.85 12.96
N THR A 19 10.06 12.13 12.19
CA THR A 19 11.02 12.72 11.25
C THR A 19 10.31 13.59 10.20
N LEU A 20 9.18 13.11 9.67
CA LEU A 20 8.37 13.88 8.72
C LEU A 20 7.66 15.06 9.39
N ALA A 21 7.11 14.88 10.60
CA ALA A 21 6.41 15.95 11.34
C ALA A 21 7.31 17.17 11.62
N ARG A 22 8.63 16.97 11.77
CA ARG A 22 9.60 18.07 11.89
C ARG A 22 9.68 18.96 10.65
N ARG A 23 9.55 18.35 9.47
CA ARG A 23 9.58 19.06 8.18
C ARG A 23 8.23 19.70 7.85
N GLY A 24 7.16 19.21 8.48
CA GLY A 24 5.78 19.55 8.15
C GLY A 24 5.25 18.68 7.01
N PHE A 25 3.94 18.74 6.79
CA PHE A 25 3.25 17.95 5.78
C PHE A 25 2.63 18.85 4.71
N ALA A 26 2.59 18.36 3.46
CA ALA A 26 1.93 19.06 2.35
C ALA A 26 0.39 19.04 2.43
N CYS A 27 -0.18 18.33 3.41
CA CYS A 27 -1.61 18.30 3.68
C CYS A 27 -1.89 18.17 5.19
N PRO A 28 -3.11 18.48 5.65
CA PRO A 28 -3.54 18.13 7.01
C PRO A 28 -3.42 16.63 7.27
N LEU A 29 -2.58 16.27 8.23
CA LEU A 29 -2.34 14.90 8.67
C LEU A 29 -2.68 14.75 10.15
N ILE A 30 -3.37 13.66 10.48
CA ILE A 30 -3.63 13.23 11.84
C ILE A 30 -3.00 11.86 12.08
N ALA A 31 -2.18 11.73 13.10
CA ALA A 31 -1.62 10.45 13.52
C ALA A 31 -2.63 9.72 14.41
N VAL A 32 -2.80 8.41 14.21
CA VAL A 32 -3.64 7.56 15.06
C VAL A 32 -2.72 6.65 15.86
N ALA A 33 -2.44 7.04 17.11
CA ALA A 33 -1.39 6.44 17.93
C ALA A 33 -1.51 6.85 19.40
N ASP A 34 -0.65 6.28 20.25
CA ASP A 34 -0.47 6.72 21.62
C ASP A 34 0.35 8.04 21.66
N PRO A 35 -0.19 9.14 22.22
CA PRO A 35 0.54 10.40 22.38
C PRO A 35 1.84 10.26 23.20
N ALA A 36 1.85 9.45 24.26
CA ALA A 36 3.00 9.23 25.11
C ALA A 36 4.09 8.40 24.41
N LEU A 37 3.72 7.46 23.55
CA LEU A 37 4.66 6.76 22.66
C LEU A 37 5.40 7.75 21.77
N LEU A 38 4.65 8.64 21.10
CA LEU A 38 5.21 9.62 20.18
C LEU A 38 6.09 10.64 20.90
N ALA A 39 5.65 11.16 22.05
CA ALA A 39 6.44 12.06 22.88
C ALA A 39 7.73 11.40 23.38
N GLY A 40 7.65 10.15 23.88
CA GLY A 40 8.81 9.40 24.33
C GLY A 40 9.81 9.09 23.21
N ARG A 41 9.31 8.73 22.02
CA ARG A 41 10.16 8.52 20.84
C ARG A 41 10.78 9.82 20.34
N ALA A 42 10.05 10.93 20.35
CA ALA A 42 10.59 12.24 19.99
C ALA A 42 11.74 12.65 20.93
N ALA A 43 11.55 12.49 22.24
CA ALA A 43 12.59 12.76 23.24
C ALA A 43 13.84 11.89 23.02
N LEU A 44 13.66 10.58 22.76
CA LEU A 44 14.77 9.66 22.48
C LEU A 44 15.58 10.07 21.23
N LEU A 45 14.89 10.55 20.19
CA LEU A 45 15.51 11.01 18.94
C LEU A 45 16.04 12.45 19.01
N GLY A 46 15.87 13.14 20.14
CA GLY A 46 16.27 14.55 20.30
C GLY A 46 15.43 15.52 19.46
N PHE A 47 14.16 15.19 19.22
CA PHE A 47 13.24 16.01 18.43
C PHE A 47 12.39 16.89 19.35
N GLU A 48 12.45 18.21 19.15
CA GLU A 48 11.48 19.14 19.72
C GLU A 48 10.19 19.07 18.90
N LEU A 49 9.20 18.30 19.39
CA LEU A 49 7.91 18.15 18.73
C LEU A 49 6.77 18.28 19.75
N THR A 50 5.80 19.14 19.44
CA THR A 50 4.59 19.29 20.27
C THR A 50 3.50 18.33 19.81
N ILE A 51 3.05 17.45 20.70
CA ILE A 51 1.87 16.60 20.44
C ILE A 51 0.61 17.39 20.78
N LEU A 52 -0.32 17.45 19.82
CA LEU A 52 -1.53 18.27 19.89
C LEU A 52 -2.80 17.39 19.78
N PRO A 53 -3.93 17.84 20.34
CA PRO A 53 -5.21 17.17 20.15
C PRO A 53 -5.62 17.15 18.66
N PRO A 54 -6.54 16.24 18.24
CA PRO A 54 -6.93 16.00 16.84
C PRO A 54 -7.26 17.26 16.04
N GLU A 55 -7.91 18.21 16.69
CA GLU A 55 -8.44 19.42 16.07
C GLU A 55 -7.95 20.68 16.82
N PRO A 56 -7.92 21.84 16.13
CA PRO A 56 -8.17 22.04 14.69
C PRO A 56 -6.96 21.68 13.83
N LEU A 57 -7.20 21.34 12.56
CA LEU A 57 -6.16 21.15 11.54
C LEU A 57 -5.97 22.42 10.68
N PRO A 58 -4.78 22.67 10.08
CA PRO A 58 -3.58 21.83 10.08
C PRO A 58 -2.74 21.93 11.36
N ALA A 59 -1.76 21.04 11.50
CA ALA A 59 -0.71 21.13 12.52
C ALA A 59 0.35 22.17 12.09
N PRO A 60 0.79 23.08 12.97
CA PRO A 60 2.02 23.86 12.75
C PRO A 60 3.25 22.95 12.52
N ALA A 61 4.25 23.45 11.80
CA ALA A 61 5.54 22.75 11.70
C ALA A 61 6.15 22.52 13.10
N GLY A 62 6.77 21.37 13.33
CA GLY A 62 7.25 20.99 14.67
C GLY A 62 6.13 20.57 15.63
N SER A 63 4.92 20.31 15.12
CA SER A 63 3.84 19.71 15.90
C SER A 63 3.16 18.57 15.15
N LEU A 64 2.47 17.71 15.90
CA LEU A 64 1.76 16.57 15.34
C LEU A 64 0.40 16.43 16.03
N ARG A 65 -0.66 16.43 15.22
CA ARG A 65 -2.03 16.20 15.66
C ARG A 65 -2.24 14.70 15.84
N VAL A 66 -2.75 14.28 17.00
CA VAL A 66 -2.92 12.87 17.33
C VAL A 66 -4.36 12.57 17.70
N LEU A 67 -4.96 11.59 17.02
CA LEU A 67 -6.14 10.86 17.47
C LEU A 67 -5.66 9.75 18.43
N PRO A 68 -5.90 9.92 19.75
CA PRO A 68 -5.25 9.09 20.75
C PRO A 68 -5.80 7.67 20.77
N VAL A 69 -4.90 6.69 20.79
CA VAL A 69 -5.17 5.28 21.10
C VAL A 69 -4.12 4.85 22.10
N SER A 70 -4.49 4.41 23.31
CA SER A 70 -3.50 4.11 24.36
C SER A 70 -2.83 2.75 24.17
N LEU A 71 -1.53 2.67 24.43
CA LEU A 71 -0.81 1.40 24.55
C LEU A 71 -1.38 0.55 25.69
N ARG A 72 -1.18 -0.77 25.60
CA ARG A 72 -1.57 -1.72 26.66
C ARG A 72 -0.42 -2.02 27.62
N ALA A 73 0.82 -1.84 27.16
CA ALA A 73 2.03 -1.92 27.96
C ALA A 73 3.06 -0.89 27.47
N PRO A 74 3.97 -0.41 28.33
CA PRO A 74 5.05 0.50 27.91
C PRO A 74 5.88 -0.09 26.76
N ALA A 75 5.93 0.59 25.63
CA ALA A 75 6.71 0.15 24.48
C ALA A 75 8.19 0.58 24.61
N ARG A 76 9.10 -0.33 24.28
CA ARG A 76 10.54 -0.04 24.18
C ARG A 76 10.97 -0.20 22.72
N PRO A 77 11.72 0.77 22.13
CA PRO A 77 12.26 0.61 20.79
C PRO A 77 13.09 -0.67 20.72
N GLY A 78 12.85 -1.50 19.69
CA GLY A 78 13.60 -2.74 19.51
C GLY A 78 13.04 -3.97 20.25
N VAL A 79 12.01 -3.82 21.08
CA VAL A 79 11.47 -4.91 21.90
C VAL A 79 9.98 -5.09 21.66
N LEU A 80 9.62 -6.15 20.93
CA LEU A 80 8.23 -6.53 20.67
C LEU A 80 7.52 -6.98 21.96
N ASP A 81 6.23 -6.67 22.07
CA ASP A 81 5.40 -7.05 23.22
C ASP A 81 3.98 -7.42 22.76
N VAL A 82 3.56 -8.67 23.03
CA VAL A 82 2.23 -9.20 22.68
C VAL A 82 1.10 -8.40 23.30
N ALA A 83 1.33 -7.74 24.45
CA ALA A 83 0.31 -6.90 25.09
C ALA A 83 -0.14 -5.77 24.16
N ASN A 84 0.76 -5.25 23.32
CA ASN A 84 0.48 -4.13 22.42
C ASN A 84 -0.09 -4.56 21.05
N ALA A 85 -0.31 -5.84 20.80
CA ALA A 85 -0.96 -6.30 19.57
C ALA A 85 -2.35 -5.68 19.37
N ALA A 86 -3.16 -5.64 20.44
CA ALA A 86 -4.49 -5.02 20.42
C ALA A 86 -4.44 -3.51 20.13
N TYR A 87 -3.41 -2.81 20.62
CA TYR A 87 -3.18 -1.39 20.30
C TYR A 87 -2.98 -1.20 18.80
N VAL A 88 -2.13 -2.02 18.16
CA VAL A 88 -1.85 -1.90 16.73
C VAL A 88 -3.14 -2.03 15.92
N LEU A 89 -3.98 -3.03 16.22
CA LEU A 89 -5.24 -3.24 15.53
C LEU A 89 -6.26 -2.12 15.80
N GLU A 90 -6.36 -1.64 17.05
CA GLU A 90 -7.24 -0.53 17.40
C GLU A 90 -6.85 0.77 16.66
N THR A 91 -5.56 1.02 16.41
CA THR A 91 -5.17 2.18 15.58
C THR A 91 -5.65 2.03 14.13
N LEU A 92 -5.61 0.81 13.56
CA LEU A 92 -6.12 0.52 12.22
C LEU A 92 -7.64 0.71 12.16
N ASP A 93 -8.37 0.17 13.14
CA ASP A 93 -9.84 0.31 13.22
C ASP A 93 -10.26 1.77 13.37
N THR A 94 -9.57 2.50 14.25
CA THR A 94 -9.84 3.91 14.50
C THR A 94 -9.59 4.77 13.26
N ALA A 95 -8.49 4.52 12.55
CA ALA A 95 -8.16 5.23 11.31
C ALA A 95 -9.11 4.86 10.17
N LEU A 96 -9.46 3.58 10.03
CA LEU A 96 -10.44 3.09 9.07
C LEU A 96 -11.82 3.73 9.30
N ALA A 97 -12.30 3.76 10.55
CA ALA A 97 -13.55 4.42 10.90
C ALA A 97 -13.54 5.89 10.48
N ALA A 98 -12.43 6.61 10.69
CA ALA A 98 -12.29 7.99 10.23
C ALA A 98 -12.39 8.14 8.71
N CYS A 99 -11.87 7.19 7.93
CA CYS A 99 -12.02 7.18 6.48
C CYS A 99 -13.47 6.88 6.06
N LEU A 100 -14.11 5.90 6.68
CA LEU A 100 -15.49 5.50 6.36
C LEU A 100 -16.51 6.61 6.70
N ASP A 101 -16.27 7.31 7.82
CA ASP A 101 -17.05 8.48 8.24
C ASP A 101 -16.76 9.74 7.40
N ARG A 102 -15.84 9.66 6.43
CA ARG A 102 -15.36 10.80 5.62
C ARG A 102 -14.77 11.95 6.45
N ARG A 103 -14.27 11.66 7.66
CA ARG A 103 -13.51 12.62 8.48
C ARG A 103 -12.10 12.82 7.93
N VAL A 104 -11.55 11.79 7.27
CA VAL A 104 -10.31 11.85 6.50
C VAL A 104 -10.52 11.28 5.09
N ASP A 105 -9.69 11.68 4.14
CA ASP A 105 -9.79 11.28 2.73
C ASP A 105 -8.99 10.00 2.41
N ALA A 106 -7.98 9.69 3.22
CA ALA A 106 -7.11 8.54 2.99
C ALA A 106 -6.45 8.03 4.28
N LEU A 107 -6.07 6.75 4.23
CA LEU A 107 -5.28 6.06 5.25
C LEU A 107 -3.85 5.80 4.73
N VAL A 108 -2.86 6.22 5.48
CA VAL A 108 -1.45 5.84 5.28
C VAL A 108 -1.03 4.93 6.43
N THR A 109 -0.50 3.75 6.13
CA THR A 109 -0.05 2.81 7.18
C THR A 109 1.48 2.71 7.22
N GLY A 110 2.05 2.87 8.41
CA GLY A 110 3.40 2.42 8.74
C GLY A 110 3.49 0.89 8.86
N PRO A 111 4.69 0.36 9.14
CA PRO A 111 4.92 -1.07 9.18
C PRO A 111 4.37 -1.70 10.48
N VAL A 112 3.81 -2.90 10.38
CA VAL A 112 3.37 -3.71 11.54
C VAL A 112 4.07 -5.06 11.54
N HIS A 113 4.23 -5.65 12.72
CA HIS A 113 4.89 -6.94 12.86
C HIS A 113 3.84 -8.07 12.94
N LYS A 114 3.66 -8.83 11.86
CA LYS A 114 2.64 -9.90 11.82
C LYS A 114 2.85 -10.97 12.91
N GLY A 115 4.10 -11.35 13.19
CA GLY A 115 4.44 -12.39 14.19
C GLY A 115 3.86 -12.08 15.57
N ILE A 116 4.29 -10.98 16.19
CA ILE A 116 3.80 -10.54 17.51
C ILE A 116 2.26 -10.43 17.62
N ILE A 117 1.55 -10.06 16.55
CA ILE A 117 0.08 -10.02 16.55
C ILE A 117 -0.50 -11.45 16.63
N ASN A 118 0.06 -12.39 15.85
CA ASN A 118 -0.33 -13.79 15.91
C ASN A 118 0.08 -14.45 17.23
N ASP A 119 1.25 -14.11 17.79
CA ASP A 119 1.72 -14.61 19.09
C ASP A 119 0.82 -14.13 20.25
N ALA A 120 0.12 -13.00 20.08
CA ALA A 120 -0.93 -12.54 20.99
C ALA A 120 -2.26 -13.32 20.86
N GLY A 121 -2.31 -14.36 20.02
CA GLY A 121 -3.50 -15.17 19.77
C GLY A 121 -4.49 -14.54 18.79
N ILE A 122 -4.09 -13.50 18.05
CA ILE A 122 -4.95 -12.80 17.09
C ILE A 122 -4.53 -13.15 15.66
N ALA A 123 -5.41 -13.85 14.94
CA ALA A 123 -5.14 -14.23 13.55
C ALA A 123 -4.99 -12.98 12.67
N PHE A 124 -3.78 -12.75 12.16
CA PHE A 124 -3.47 -11.57 11.35
C PHE A 124 -2.55 -11.92 10.18
N SER A 125 -3.10 -11.87 8.97
CA SER A 125 -2.36 -12.14 7.73
C SER A 125 -1.63 -10.92 7.18
N GLY A 126 -2.08 -9.71 7.51
CA GLY A 126 -1.54 -8.46 7.00
C GLY A 126 -2.57 -7.33 6.98
N HIS A 127 -2.09 -6.11 6.74
CA HIS A 127 -2.95 -4.92 6.63
C HIS A 127 -4.04 -5.08 5.56
N THR A 128 -3.67 -5.59 4.40
CA THR A 128 -4.56 -5.70 3.24
C THR A 128 -5.73 -6.62 3.54
N GLU A 129 -5.46 -7.79 4.11
CA GLU A 129 -6.49 -8.77 4.48
C GLU A 129 -7.35 -8.27 5.64
N TYR A 130 -6.72 -7.63 6.63
CA TYR A 130 -7.42 -7.04 7.78
C TYR A 130 -8.42 -5.97 7.36
N LEU A 131 -7.99 -5.01 6.54
CA LEU A 131 -8.84 -3.92 6.05
C LEU A 131 -9.91 -4.40 5.07
N ALA A 132 -9.61 -5.41 4.24
CA ALA A 132 -10.60 -6.01 3.36
C ALA A 132 -11.72 -6.69 4.17
N ALA A 133 -11.37 -7.46 5.21
CA ALA A 133 -12.35 -8.09 6.09
C ALA A 133 -13.20 -7.05 6.83
N ALA A 134 -12.57 -6.02 7.41
CA ALA A 134 -13.26 -4.96 8.14
C ALA A 134 -14.22 -4.13 7.28
N THR A 135 -13.99 -4.08 5.95
CA THR A 135 -14.84 -3.34 5.01
C THR A 135 -15.81 -4.22 4.22
N GLY A 136 -15.81 -5.54 4.46
CA GLY A 136 -16.58 -6.49 3.64
C GLY A 136 -16.13 -6.52 2.17
N THR A 137 -14.89 -6.10 1.89
CA THR A 137 -14.35 -6.06 0.52
C THR A 137 -13.94 -7.46 0.10
N VAL A 138 -14.66 -8.02 -0.88
CA VAL A 138 -14.46 -9.39 -1.37
C VAL A 138 -13.10 -9.58 -2.03
N ARG A 139 -12.65 -8.59 -2.84
CA ARG A 139 -11.37 -8.65 -3.53
C ARG A 139 -10.68 -7.29 -3.53
N VAL A 140 -9.39 -7.35 -3.24
CA VAL A 140 -8.44 -6.24 -3.33
C VAL A 140 -7.33 -6.62 -4.30
N VAL A 141 -6.73 -5.61 -4.92
CA VAL A 141 -5.56 -5.78 -5.80
C VAL A 141 -4.39 -5.02 -5.20
N MET A 142 -3.28 -5.72 -5.01
CA MET A 142 -2.04 -5.10 -4.55
C MET A 142 -1.35 -4.45 -5.74
N MET A 143 -0.95 -3.19 -5.57
CA MET A 143 -0.16 -2.45 -6.54
C MET A 143 1.03 -1.81 -5.83
N LEU A 144 2.23 -2.01 -6.36
CA LEU A 144 3.37 -1.17 -5.99
C LEU A 144 3.52 -0.05 -7.00
N ALA A 145 3.94 1.11 -6.52
CA ALA A 145 4.22 2.26 -7.36
C ALA A 145 5.51 2.97 -6.95
N THR A 146 6.19 3.52 -7.94
CA THR A 146 7.34 4.43 -7.82
C THR A 146 7.17 5.52 -8.89
N PRO A 147 7.86 6.67 -8.84
CA PRO A 147 7.83 7.62 -9.95
C PRO A 147 8.11 6.92 -11.30
N GLY A 148 7.19 7.05 -12.24
CA GLY A 148 7.30 6.48 -13.59
C GLY A 148 6.87 5.01 -13.76
N LEU A 149 6.56 4.26 -12.70
CA LEU A 149 6.13 2.86 -12.84
C LEU A 149 5.10 2.45 -11.77
N ARG A 150 4.00 1.83 -12.22
CA ARG A 150 3.00 1.15 -11.38
C ARG A 150 2.89 -0.30 -11.78
N VAL A 151 3.01 -1.22 -10.83
CA VAL A 151 2.89 -2.67 -11.04
C VAL A 151 1.83 -3.23 -10.10
N ALA A 152 0.70 -3.61 -10.68
CA ALA A 152 -0.33 -4.40 -10.01
C ALA A 152 -0.03 -5.89 -10.15
N LEU A 153 -0.51 -6.68 -9.19
CA LEU A 153 -0.28 -8.12 -9.14
C LEU A 153 -1.60 -8.88 -9.22
N ALA A 154 -1.68 -9.87 -10.12
CA ALA A 154 -2.81 -10.80 -10.16
C ALA A 154 -2.80 -11.77 -8.98
N THR A 155 -1.61 -12.17 -8.51
CA THR A 155 -1.41 -12.96 -7.30
C THR A 155 -0.32 -12.35 -6.43
N THR A 156 -0.47 -12.44 -5.11
CA THR A 156 0.44 -11.82 -4.14
C THR A 156 1.34 -12.87 -3.46
N HIS A 157 1.19 -13.09 -2.16
CA HIS A 157 2.07 -13.95 -1.36
C HIS A 157 1.62 -15.42 -1.45
N LEU A 158 1.89 -16.06 -2.58
CA LEU A 158 1.64 -17.49 -2.81
C LEU A 158 2.95 -18.25 -3.05
N PRO A 159 3.04 -19.53 -2.65
CA PRO A 159 4.09 -20.41 -3.15
C PRO A 159 4.05 -20.48 -4.68
N LEU A 160 5.20 -20.40 -5.34
CA LEU A 160 5.28 -20.32 -6.81
C LEU A 160 4.53 -21.47 -7.52
N ARG A 161 4.58 -22.68 -6.95
CA ARG A 161 3.86 -23.85 -7.48
C ARG A 161 2.34 -23.69 -7.55
N GLU A 162 1.76 -22.78 -6.77
CA GLU A 162 0.31 -22.54 -6.74
C GLU A 162 -0.11 -21.45 -7.73
N VAL A 163 0.83 -20.64 -8.24
CA VAL A 163 0.52 -19.53 -9.15
C VAL A 163 -0.18 -20.02 -10.41
N PRO A 164 0.30 -21.05 -11.13
CA PRO A 164 -0.33 -21.46 -12.37
C PRO A 164 -1.78 -21.88 -12.19
N ASP A 165 -2.16 -22.45 -11.04
CA ASP A 165 -3.55 -22.87 -10.77
C ASP A 165 -4.49 -21.72 -10.43
N ARG A 166 -3.94 -20.61 -9.95
CA ARG A 166 -4.73 -19.44 -9.53
C ARG A 166 -5.03 -18.48 -10.67
N VAL A 167 -4.12 -18.34 -11.64
CA VAL A 167 -4.25 -17.40 -12.76
C VAL A 167 -5.29 -17.92 -13.77
N ARG A 168 -6.56 -17.69 -13.45
CA ARG A 168 -7.73 -18.14 -14.22
C ARG A 168 -8.58 -16.94 -14.64
N GLY A 169 -9.42 -17.14 -15.67
CA GLY A 169 -10.27 -16.09 -16.24
C GLY A 169 -11.07 -15.25 -15.23
N PRO A 170 -11.73 -15.84 -14.21
CA PRO A 170 -12.45 -15.09 -13.19
C PRO A 170 -11.53 -14.18 -12.34
N LEU A 171 -10.39 -14.71 -11.87
CA LEU A 171 -9.41 -13.92 -11.12
C LEU A 171 -8.92 -12.73 -11.95
N LEU A 172 -8.51 -12.98 -13.20
CA LEU A 172 -8.00 -11.96 -14.10
C LEU A 172 -9.04 -10.88 -14.38
N THR A 173 -10.30 -11.27 -14.60
CA THR A 173 -11.40 -10.33 -14.86
C THR A 173 -11.57 -9.37 -13.69
N GLU A 174 -11.74 -9.91 -12.48
CA GLU A 174 -11.92 -9.09 -11.28
C GLU A 174 -10.71 -8.19 -11.01
N THR A 175 -9.50 -8.73 -11.17
CA THR A 175 -8.26 -7.96 -10.96
C THR A 175 -8.14 -6.80 -11.94
N ILE A 176 -8.36 -7.04 -13.24
CA ILE A 176 -8.24 -5.99 -14.27
C ILE A 176 -9.34 -4.95 -14.11
N GLU A 177 -10.57 -5.35 -13.77
CA GLU A 177 -11.66 -4.41 -13.53
C GLU A 177 -11.40 -3.52 -12.33
N ILE A 178 -10.87 -4.07 -11.23
CA ILE A 178 -10.44 -3.28 -10.07
C ILE A 178 -9.32 -2.33 -10.47
N LEU A 179 -8.28 -2.82 -11.12
CA LEU A 179 -7.14 -2.00 -11.55
C LEU A 179 -7.59 -0.84 -12.45
N HIS A 180 -8.36 -1.13 -13.50
CA HIS A 180 -8.87 -0.13 -14.42
C HIS A 180 -9.73 0.92 -13.70
N ARG A 181 -10.71 0.48 -12.90
CA ARG A 181 -11.59 1.39 -12.15
C ARG A 181 -10.80 2.30 -11.21
N GLU A 182 -9.82 1.76 -10.49
CA GLU A 182 -9.03 2.57 -9.56
C GLU A 182 -8.06 3.51 -10.30
N LEU A 183 -7.50 3.13 -11.45
CA LEU A 183 -6.73 4.06 -12.30
C LEU A 183 -7.58 5.25 -12.76
N VAL A 184 -8.83 5.01 -13.15
CA VAL A 184 -9.79 6.07 -13.47
C VAL A 184 -10.09 6.92 -12.23
N ASN A 185 -10.59 6.31 -11.17
CA ASN A 185 -11.20 7.03 -10.05
C ASN A 185 -10.19 7.60 -9.05
N ARG A 186 -9.03 6.95 -8.88
CA ARG A 186 -8.02 7.32 -7.89
C ARG A 186 -6.74 7.84 -8.52
N PHE A 187 -6.50 7.64 -9.80
CA PHE A 187 -5.35 8.25 -10.49
C PHE A 187 -5.77 9.31 -11.52
N ALA A 188 -7.08 9.53 -11.70
CA ALA A 188 -7.64 10.49 -12.64
C ALA A 188 -7.14 10.25 -14.08
N ILE A 189 -7.09 8.98 -14.50
CA ILE A 189 -6.68 8.55 -15.83
C ILE A 189 -7.94 8.08 -16.58
N PRO A 190 -8.58 8.90 -17.43
CA PRO A 190 -9.89 8.57 -17.99
C PRO A 190 -9.91 7.33 -18.89
N ASP A 191 -8.80 7.06 -19.60
CA ASP A 191 -8.61 5.91 -20.49
C ASP A 191 -7.27 5.21 -20.17
N PRO A 192 -7.21 4.41 -19.09
CA PRO A 192 -5.95 3.79 -18.65
C PRO A 192 -5.42 2.77 -19.63
N HIS A 193 -4.16 2.93 -20.03
CA HIS A 193 -3.42 1.92 -20.78
C HIS A 193 -2.71 0.95 -19.82
N ILE A 194 -3.16 -0.31 -19.82
CA ILE A 194 -2.59 -1.35 -18.95
C ILE A 194 -1.82 -2.37 -19.80
N LEU A 195 -0.54 -2.55 -19.49
CA LEU A 195 0.24 -3.67 -20.04
C LEU A 195 0.01 -4.91 -19.18
N VAL A 196 -0.18 -6.07 -19.80
CA VAL A 196 -0.44 -7.33 -19.11
C VAL A 196 0.65 -8.33 -19.48
N ALA A 197 1.34 -8.86 -18.48
CA ALA A 197 2.34 -9.92 -18.67
C ALA A 197 1.67 -11.26 -19.01
N GLY A 198 2.35 -12.11 -19.77
CA GLY A 198 2.07 -13.56 -19.76
C GLY A 198 2.39 -14.16 -18.40
N LEU A 199 1.82 -15.32 -18.10
CA LEU A 199 2.22 -16.12 -16.94
C LEU A 199 3.54 -16.83 -17.23
N ASN A 200 3.64 -17.44 -18.41
CA ASN A 200 4.77 -18.22 -18.84
C ASN A 200 5.88 -17.34 -19.46
N PRO A 201 7.14 -17.80 -19.44
CA PRO A 201 8.19 -17.21 -20.28
C PRO A 201 7.71 -17.09 -21.73
N HIS A 202 8.12 -16.01 -22.41
CA HIS A 202 7.69 -15.74 -23.78
C HIS A 202 6.17 -15.68 -23.98
N ALA A 203 5.40 -15.44 -22.91
CA ALA A 203 3.93 -15.52 -22.93
C ALA A 203 3.42 -16.84 -23.55
N GLY A 204 4.07 -17.95 -23.21
CA GLY A 204 3.67 -19.29 -23.61
C GLY A 204 4.10 -19.70 -25.03
N GLU A 205 4.72 -18.80 -25.81
CA GLU A 205 5.26 -19.08 -27.16
C GLU A 205 4.25 -19.85 -28.04
N GLY A 206 3.05 -19.30 -28.22
CA GLY A 206 1.99 -19.94 -29.03
C GLY A 206 1.47 -21.28 -28.47
N GLY A 207 1.71 -21.57 -27.19
CA GLY A 207 1.30 -22.81 -26.53
C GLY A 207 2.43 -23.83 -26.33
N HIS A 208 3.64 -23.54 -26.83
CA HIS A 208 4.79 -24.42 -26.69
C HIS A 208 5.44 -24.37 -25.30
N MET A 209 5.25 -23.28 -24.56
CA MET A 209 5.80 -23.06 -23.21
C MET A 209 4.71 -22.87 -22.16
N GLY A 210 3.65 -23.67 -22.23
CA GLY A 210 2.46 -23.53 -21.38
C GLY A 210 1.27 -23.00 -22.16
N ARG A 211 0.06 -23.15 -21.60
CA ARG A 211 -1.20 -22.88 -22.32
C ARG A 211 -2.11 -21.88 -21.63
N GLU A 212 -1.73 -21.41 -20.45
CA GLU A 212 -2.53 -20.50 -19.63
C GLU A 212 -2.83 -19.19 -20.36
N GLU A 213 -1.93 -18.71 -21.23
CA GLU A 213 -2.20 -17.58 -22.11
C GLU A 213 -3.38 -17.85 -23.05
N ILE A 214 -3.37 -18.99 -23.74
CA ILE A 214 -4.41 -19.39 -24.71
C ILE A 214 -5.72 -19.68 -24.00
N ASP A 215 -5.67 -20.46 -22.92
CA ASP A 215 -6.84 -21.03 -22.29
C ASP A 215 -7.51 -20.04 -21.31
N HIS A 216 -6.77 -19.03 -20.79
CA HIS A 216 -7.28 -18.09 -19.78
C HIS A 216 -6.98 -16.61 -20.02
N ILE A 217 -5.73 -16.23 -20.32
CA ILE A 217 -5.33 -14.81 -20.34
C ILE A 217 -5.88 -14.11 -21.59
N ILE A 218 -5.60 -14.61 -22.78
CA ILE A 218 -6.04 -14.04 -24.06
C ILE A 218 -7.58 -13.90 -24.09
N PRO A 219 -8.39 -14.94 -23.79
CA PRO A 219 -9.85 -14.80 -23.79
C PRO A 219 -10.36 -13.77 -22.78
N CYS A 220 -9.68 -13.61 -21.64
CA CYS A 220 -10.01 -12.58 -20.66
C CYS A 220 -9.74 -11.18 -21.20
N LEU A 221 -8.55 -10.95 -21.78
CA LEU A 221 -8.17 -9.65 -22.33
C LEU A 221 -9.06 -9.24 -23.51
N GLU A 222 -9.38 -10.16 -24.42
CA GLU A 222 -10.26 -9.90 -25.56
C GLU A 222 -11.66 -9.46 -25.10
N ARG A 223 -12.24 -10.15 -24.11
CA ARG A 223 -13.54 -9.79 -23.53
C ARG A 223 -13.52 -8.39 -22.92
N LEU A 224 -12.44 -8.01 -22.24
CA LEU A 224 -12.33 -6.70 -21.60
C LEU A 224 -12.01 -5.58 -22.61
N ARG A 225 -11.24 -5.86 -23.66
CA ARG A 225 -11.03 -4.96 -24.80
C ARG A 225 -12.33 -4.66 -25.53
N ALA A 226 -13.19 -5.67 -25.73
CA ALA A 226 -14.51 -5.49 -26.32
C ALA A 226 -15.43 -4.57 -25.49
N ARG A 227 -15.11 -4.35 -24.20
CA ARG A 227 -15.78 -3.39 -23.31
C ARG A 227 -15.10 -2.02 -23.28
N GLY A 228 -14.12 -1.78 -24.16
CA GLY A 228 -13.43 -0.51 -24.31
C GLY A 228 -12.14 -0.36 -23.50
N MET A 229 -11.69 -1.38 -22.76
CA MET A 229 -10.44 -1.26 -21.99
C MET A 229 -9.21 -1.32 -22.89
N LYS A 230 -8.29 -0.37 -22.71
CA LYS A 230 -7.01 -0.33 -23.41
C LYS A 230 -5.98 -1.25 -22.75
N LEU A 231 -5.99 -2.52 -23.17
CA LEU A 231 -5.11 -3.56 -22.64
C LEU A 231 -4.12 -4.04 -23.71
N SER A 232 -2.82 -4.03 -23.40
CA SER A 232 -1.77 -4.60 -24.28
C SER A 232 -1.21 -5.88 -23.67
N GLY A 233 -1.17 -6.96 -24.46
CA GLY A 233 -0.67 -8.28 -24.02
C GLY A 233 -1.59 -9.47 -24.31
N PRO A 234 -1.28 -10.67 -23.76
CA PRO A 234 -0.15 -10.91 -22.86
C PRO A 234 1.19 -10.68 -23.58
N LEU A 235 2.15 -10.06 -22.89
CA LEU A 235 3.52 -9.85 -23.38
C LEU A 235 4.52 -10.67 -22.56
N PRO A 236 5.65 -11.12 -23.13
CA PRO A 236 6.77 -11.64 -22.36
C PRO A 236 7.21 -10.61 -21.32
N ALA A 237 7.33 -11.01 -20.05
CA ALA A 237 7.60 -10.08 -18.95
C ALA A 237 8.94 -9.34 -19.13
N ASP A 238 9.97 -10.04 -19.59
CA ASP A 238 11.30 -9.51 -19.89
C ASP A 238 11.29 -8.46 -21.02
N THR A 239 10.37 -8.57 -21.97
CA THR A 239 10.14 -7.56 -23.01
C THR A 239 9.29 -6.40 -22.50
N LEU A 240 8.22 -6.70 -21.76
CA LEU A 240 7.26 -5.73 -21.22
C LEU A 240 7.95 -4.67 -20.35
N PHE A 241 8.92 -5.07 -19.52
CA PHE A 241 9.63 -4.17 -18.60
C PHE A 241 10.76 -3.35 -19.25
N THR A 242 10.89 -3.36 -20.57
CA THR A 242 11.82 -2.46 -21.26
C THR A 242 11.27 -1.03 -21.33
N PRO A 243 12.13 0.02 -21.30
CA PRO A 243 11.68 1.40 -21.33
C PRO A 243 10.71 1.75 -22.47
N HIS A 244 10.96 1.18 -23.66
CA HIS A 244 10.11 1.41 -24.84
C HIS A 244 8.70 0.83 -24.67
N CYS A 245 8.55 -0.35 -24.06
CA CYS A 245 7.23 -0.93 -23.79
C CYS A 245 6.49 -0.17 -22.69
N LEU A 246 7.20 0.29 -21.66
CA LEU A 246 6.62 1.06 -20.56
C LEU A 246 6.17 2.47 -20.99
N GLU A 247 6.71 3.00 -22.08
CA GLU A 247 6.37 4.32 -22.60
C GLU A 247 4.88 4.39 -22.97
N GLY A 248 4.15 5.34 -22.38
CA GLY A 248 2.72 5.52 -22.62
C GLY A 248 1.81 4.48 -21.95
N ALA A 249 2.33 3.64 -21.05
CA ALA A 249 1.54 2.80 -20.17
C ALA A 249 1.30 3.47 -18.82
N ASP A 250 0.09 3.28 -18.26
CA ASP A 250 -0.29 3.84 -16.96
C ASP A 250 -0.04 2.88 -15.80
N ALA A 251 -0.11 1.57 -16.09
CA ALA A 251 0.19 0.49 -15.18
C ALA A 251 0.58 -0.80 -15.91
N VAL A 252 1.29 -1.66 -15.20
CA VAL A 252 1.58 -3.05 -15.56
C VAL A 252 0.78 -3.97 -14.65
N LEU A 253 0.20 -5.03 -15.21
CA LEU A 253 -0.32 -6.17 -14.47
C LEU A 253 0.65 -7.36 -14.64
N ALA A 254 1.37 -7.68 -13.57
CA ALA A 254 2.15 -8.90 -13.46
C ALA A 254 1.30 -10.04 -12.90
N MET A 255 1.56 -11.27 -13.33
CA MET A 255 0.80 -12.46 -12.93
C MET A 255 1.13 -12.90 -11.50
N TYR A 256 2.36 -12.67 -11.04
CA TYR A 256 2.81 -13.02 -9.70
C TYR A 256 3.86 -12.04 -9.17
N HIS A 257 4.08 -12.10 -7.85
CA HIS A 257 4.93 -11.18 -7.08
C HIS A 257 6.32 -10.97 -7.70
N ASP A 258 7.10 -12.04 -7.85
CA ASP A 258 8.49 -11.94 -8.31
C ASP A 258 8.63 -11.67 -9.81
N GLN A 259 7.52 -11.63 -10.56
CA GLN A 259 7.55 -11.27 -11.98
C GLN A 259 7.72 -9.76 -12.18
N GLY A 260 7.12 -8.94 -11.31
CA GLY A 260 7.06 -7.50 -11.50
C GLY A 260 7.81 -6.68 -10.45
N LEU A 261 7.85 -7.15 -9.19
CA LEU A 261 8.44 -6.37 -8.11
C LEU A 261 9.96 -6.20 -8.19
N PRO A 262 10.76 -7.15 -8.70
CA PRO A 262 12.20 -6.93 -8.85
C PRO A 262 12.55 -5.70 -9.71
N VAL A 263 11.86 -5.51 -10.85
CA VAL A 263 12.05 -4.34 -11.72
C VAL A 263 11.64 -3.07 -11.01
N LEU A 264 10.47 -3.06 -10.36
CA LEU A 264 9.98 -1.88 -9.65
C LEU A 264 10.92 -1.46 -8.50
N LYS A 265 11.39 -2.42 -7.71
CA LYS A 265 12.32 -2.16 -6.60
C LYS A 265 13.68 -1.65 -7.11
N HIS A 266 14.15 -2.19 -8.23
CA HIS A 266 15.36 -1.71 -8.89
C HIS A 266 15.21 -0.27 -9.41
N MET A 267 14.06 0.08 -10.00
CA MET A 267 13.81 1.46 -10.46
C MET A 267 13.56 2.44 -9.32
N GLY A 268 12.92 1.98 -8.24
CA GLY A 268 12.34 2.86 -7.22
C GLY A 268 13.14 3.03 -5.93
N PHE A 269 14.38 2.53 -5.83
CA PHE A 269 15.28 2.61 -4.65
C PHE A 269 14.76 3.44 -3.45
N GLY A 270 14.05 2.79 -2.51
CA GLY A 270 13.57 3.42 -1.26
C GLY A 270 12.30 4.30 -1.36
N GLN A 271 11.79 4.52 -2.57
CA GLN A 271 10.61 5.36 -2.87
C GLN A 271 9.39 4.54 -3.32
N ALA A 272 9.46 3.22 -3.22
CA ALA A 272 8.33 2.35 -3.52
C ALA A 272 7.22 2.49 -2.48
N VAL A 273 5.98 2.48 -2.96
CA VAL A 273 4.75 2.58 -2.16
C VAL A 273 3.88 1.38 -2.47
N ASN A 274 3.32 0.75 -1.43
CA ASN A 274 2.30 -0.27 -1.57
C ASN A 274 0.91 0.37 -1.49
N ILE A 275 0.05 0.08 -2.47
CA ILE A 275 -1.29 0.62 -2.64
C ILE A 275 -2.27 -0.55 -2.68
N THR A 276 -3.33 -0.46 -1.89
CA THR A 276 -4.39 -1.47 -1.86
C THR A 276 -5.60 -0.97 -2.65
N LEU A 277 -5.77 -1.49 -3.85
CA LEU A 277 -6.86 -1.17 -4.76
C LEU A 277 -8.11 -1.98 -4.40
N GLY A 278 -9.29 -1.41 -4.65
CA GLY A 278 -10.58 -2.08 -4.47
C GLY A 278 -11.24 -1.88 -3.11
N LEU A 279 -10.52 -1.36 -2.11
CA LEU A 279 -11.13 -0.90 -0.86
C LEU A 279 -12.05 0.31 -1.12
N PRO A 280 -13.08 0.53 -0.27
CA PRO A 280 -13.93 1.73 -0.37
C PRO A 280 -13.17 3.02 -0.01
N ILE A 281 -11.97 2.90 0.57
CA ILE A 281 -11.12 4.01 1.01
C ILE A 281 -9.80 4.04 0.22
N VAL A 282 -9.15 5.19 0.16
CA VAL A 282 -7.75 5.27 -0.31
C VAL A 282 -6.85 4.74 0.80
N ARG A 283 -6.03 3.73 0.49
CA ARG A 283 -5.00 3.22 1.40
C ARG A 283 -3.64 3.08 0.70
N THR A 284 -2.63 3.71 1.27
CA THR A 284 -1.22 3.55 0.89
C THR A 284 -0.38 3.10 2.09
N SER A 285 0.80 2.57 1.82
CA SER A 285 1.68 1.99 2.82
C SER A 285 3.13 2.09 2.40
N VAL A 286 4.00 2.14 3.40
CA VAL A 286 5.42 1.85 3.19
C VAL A 286 5.60 0.43 2.63
N ASP A 287 6.74 0.22 1.96
CA ASP A 287 7.10 -1.03 1.29
C ASP A 287 8.32 -1.74 1.95
N HIS A 288 8.55 -1.41 3.23
CA HIS A 288 9.54 -2.04 4.09
C HIS A 288 8.89 -2.54 5.40
N GLY A 289 9.62 -3.39 6.13
CA GLY A 289 9.19 -3.93 7.41
C GLY A 289 9.36 -2.95 8.58
N THR A 290 9.22 -3.49 9.81
CA THR A 290 9.27 -2.72 11.05
C THR A 290 10.68 -2.32 11.51
N ALA A 291 11.73 -2.95 10.93
CA ALA A 291 13.15 -2.69 11.22
C ALA A 291 13.41 -2.47 12.72
N ILE A 292 12.98 -3.44 13.53
CA ILE A 292 12.97 -3.36 15.00
C ILE A 292 14.34 -2.95 15.55
N ASP A 293 15.42 -3.43 14.94
CA ASP A 293 16.80 -3.11 15.29
C ASP A 293 17.19 -1.63 15.11
N LEU A 294 16.52 -0.89 14.22
CA LEU A 294 16.77 0.53 13.94
C LEU A 294 15.90 1.49 14.77
N ALA A 295 14.88 0.98 15.46
CA ALA A 295 13.94 1.79 16.22
C ALA A 295 14.65 2.63 17.30
N GLY A 296 14.37 3.93 17.34
CA GLY A 296 14.95 4.87 18.30
C GLY A 296 16.39 5.31 17.99
N ARG A 297 16.99 4.88 16.88
CA ARG A 297 18.38 5.21 16.53
C ARG A 297 18.54 6.44 15.63
N GLY A 298 17.45 6.92 15.03
CA GLY A 298 17.49 8.04 14.08
C GLY A 298 18.13 7.71 12.72
N LEU A 299 18.27 6.43 12.39
CA LEU A 299 18.90 5.94 11.14
C LEU A 299 17.89 5.49 10.08
N ALA A 300 16.59 5.45 10.42
CA ALA A 300 15.56 4.97 9.51
C ALA A 300 15.25 6.03 8.43
N ASP A 301 15.17 5.59 7.17
CA ASP A 301 14.83 6.47 6.04
C ASP A 301 13.31 6.66 5.92
N SER A 302 12.86 7.92 5.92
CA SER A 302 11.46 8.29 5.79
C SER A 302 10.98 8.43 4.34
N GLY A 303 11.84 8.17 3.35
CA GLY A 303 11.53 8.28 1.92
C GLY A 303 10.25 7.54 1.51
N SER A 304 10.15 6.24 1.80
CA SER A 304 8.97 5.43 1.46
C SER A 304 7.69 5.94 2.14
N MET A 305 7.76 6.39 3.40
CA MET A 305 6.59 6.94 4.09
C MET A 305 6.15 8.29 3.50
N GLN A 306 7.10 9.15 3.13
CA GLN A 306 6.81 10.39 2.42
C GLN A 306 6.13 10.11 1.08
N CYS A 307 6.68 9.19 0.27
CA CYS A 307 6.09 8.77 -0.99
C CYS A 307 4.67 8.19 -0.79
N ALA A 308 4.44 7.42 0.28
CA ALA A 308 3.12 6.89 0.59
C ALA A 308 2.11 7.99 0.92
N ILE A 309 2.51 9.01 1.68
CA ILE A 309 1.69 10.20 1.96
C ILE A 309 1.40 10.95 0.67
N ASP A 310 2.41 11.26 -0.15
CA ASP A 310 2.25 12.02 -1.38
C ASP A 310 1.34 11.29 -2.38
N THR A 311 1.48 9.97 -2.48
CA THR A 311 0.60 9.11 -3.27
C THR A 311 -0.84 9.18 -2.77
N ALA A 312 -1.07 9.09 -1.45
CA ALA A 312 -2.40 9.21 -0.88
C ALA A 312 -3.02 10.60 -1.13
N ILE A 313 -2.23 11.68 -1.05
CA ILE A 313 -2.68 13.04 -1.40
C ILE A 313 -3.13 13.10 -2.86
N GLY A 314 -2.33 12.57 -3.77
CA GLY A 314 -2.67 12.51 -5.20
C GLY A 314 -3.97 11.75 -5.43
N MET A 315 -4.11 10.58 -4.81
CA MET A 315 -5.29 9.72 -4.97
C MET A 315 -6.57 10.32 -4.38
N ALA A 316 -6.47 10.96 -3.21
CA ALA A 316 -7.59 11.65 -2.59
C ALA A 316 -8.09 12.82 -3.47
N ARG A 317 -7.17 13.61 -4.04
CA ARG A 317 -7.50 14.73 -4.94
C ARG A 317 -8.10 14.29 -6.27
N ALA A 318 -7.69 13.15 -6.80
CA ALA A 318 -8.27 12.58 -8.01
C ALA A 318 -9.74 12.17 -7.77
N GLY A 319 -10.01 11.48 -6.66
CA GLY A 319 -11.35 11.01 -6.33
C GLY A 319 -12.38 12.11 -6.11
N THR A 320 -11.98 13.29 -5.61
CA THR A 320 -12.91 14.42 -5.43
C THR A 320 -13.28 15.10 -6.75
N ARG A 321 -12.43 15.03 -7.78
CA ARG A 321 -12.71 15.59 -9.11
C ARG A 321 -13.62 14.72 -9.98
N GLY A 322 -13.67 13.40 -9.73
CA GLY A 322 -14.57 12.48 -10.44
C GLY A 322 -16.00 12.44 -9.86
N ALA A 323 -16.23 13.05 -8.70
CA ALA A 323 -17.54 13.12 -8.02
C ALA A 323 -18.24 14.49 -8.18
N ALA A 324 -17.60 15.45 -8.86
CA ALA A 324 -18.11 16.78 -9.17
C ALA A 324 -18.44 16.88 -10.67
#